data_AF-A0AAJ2FSB0-F1
#
_entry.id   AF-A0AAJ2FSB0-F1
#
_cell.length_a   1.000
_cell.length_b   1.000
_cell.length_c   1.000
_cell.angle_alpha   90.00
_cell.angle_beta   90.00
_cell.angle_gamma   90.00
#
_symmetry.space_group_name_H-M   'P 1'
#
loop_
_entity.id
_entity.type
_entity.pdbx_description
1 polymer ?
#
loop_
_entity_poly.entity_id
_entity_poly.type
_entity_poly.pdbx_seq_one_letter_code
_entity_poly.pdbx_strand_id
1 'polypeptide(L)' 'MIETTIDLDRHLAVKQMVHYLNLQQTARTIGDHHEYRRTTDIIDQLTTEHGMSVLHDAYGGCRE' A
#
# COMPACT_ATOMS: atom_id res chain seq x y z
N MET A 1 -16.10 22.15 -1.61
CA MET A 1 -16.12 20.91 -2.42
C MET A 1 -14.70 20.34 -2.65
N ILE A 2 -13.75 20.60 -1.74
CA ILE A 2 -12.35 20.15 -1.84
C ILE A 2 -12.09 18.95 -0.89
N GLU A 3 -12.88 18.82 0.18
CA GLU A 3 -12.73 17.76 1.18
C GLU A 3 -13.01 16.35 0.63
N THR A 4 -14.01 16.20 -0.24
CA THR A 4 -14.40 14.88 -0.78
C THR A 4 -13.34 14.27 -1.69
N THR A 5 -12.54 15.11 -2.37
CA THR A 5 -11.54 14.64 -3.33
C THR A 5 -10.26 14.20 -2.62
N ILE A 6 -9.86 14.92 -1.56
CA ILE A 6 -8.71 14.57 -0.71
C ILE A 6 -8.98 13.25 0.04
N ASP A 7 -10.21 13.06 0.52
CA ASP A 7 -10.59 11.83 1.23
C ASP A 7 -10.58 10.60 0.29
N LEU A 8 -11.03 10.78 -0.96
CA LEU A 8 -11.05 9.73 -1.97
C LEU A 8 -9.64 9.31 -2.40
N ASP A 9 -8.75 10.28 -2.61
CA ASP A 9 -7.35 10.04 -2.98
C ASP A 9 -6.63 9.23 -1.90
N ARG A 10 -6.77 9.65 -0.63
CA ARG A 10 -6.21 8.91 0.51
C ARG A 10 -6.83 7.51 0.63
N HIS A 11 -8.13 7.38 0.45
CA HIS A 11 -8.79 6.07 0.51
C HIS A 11 -8.27 5.12 -0.58
N LEU A 12 -8.09 5.64 -1.80
CA LEU A 12 -7.51 4.87 -2.90
C LEU A 12 -6.07 4.44 -2.61
N ALA A 13 -5.24 5.35 -2.09
CA ALA A 13 -3.87 5.05 -1.70
C ALA A 13 -3.81 3.94 -0.63
N VAL A 14 -4.69 3.95 0.36
CA VAL A 14 -4.79 2.88 1.38
C VAL A 14 -5.14 1.54 0.73
N LYS A 15 -6.12 1.52 -0.19
CA LYS A 15 -6.50 0.27 -0.90
C LYS A 15 -5.37 -0.27 -1.77
N GLN A 16 -4.64 0.60 -2.46
CA GLN A 16 -3.46 0.21 -3.25
C GLN A 16 -2.34 -0.33 -2.34
N MET A 17 -2.09 0.32 -1.21
CA MET A 17 -1.10 -0.14 -0.22
C MET A 17 -1.42 -1.54 0.31
N VAL A 18 -2.68 -1.80 0.70
CA VAL A 18 -3.14 -3.13 1.13
C VAL A 18 -2.89 -4.19 0.04
N HIS A 19 -3.19 -3.86 -1.22
CA HIS A 19 -2.96 -4.77 -2.34
C HIS A 19 -1.48 -5.14 -2.49
N TYR A 20 -0.59 -4.14 -2.48
CA TYR A 20 0.84 -4.39 -2.66
C TYR A 20 1.49 -5.09 -1.46
N LEU A 21 1.01 -4.84 -0.23
CA LEU A 21 1.43 -5.60 0.95
C LEU A 21 1.07 -7.09 0.82
N ASN A 22 -0.15 -7.41 0.36
CA ASN A 22 -0.57 -8.79 0.13
C ASN A 22 0.22 -9.48 -0.99
N LEU A 23 0.51 -8.76 -2.09
CA LEU A 23 1.36 -9.26 -3.16
C LEU A 23 2.79 -9.51 -2.67
N GLN A 24 3.37 -8.58 -1.90
CA GLN A 24 4.70 -8.73 -1.33
C GLN A 24 4.78 -9.97 -0.42
N GLN A 25 3.76 -10.20 0.42
CA GLN A 25 3.67 -11.37 1.29
C GLN A 25 3.56 -12.67 0.47
N THR A 26 2.77 -12.66 -0.61
CA THR A 26 2.64 -13.81 -1.51
C THR A 26 3.95 -14.09 -2.23
N ALA A 27 4.59 -13.08 -2.81
CA ALA A 27 5.88 -13.17 -3.48
C ALA A 27 6.96 -13.73 -2.55
N ARG A 28 7.00 -13.24 -1.30
CA ARG A 28 7.87 -13.80 -0.25
C ARG A 28 7.61 -15.28 0.01
N THR A 29 6.34 -15.69 0.02
CA THR A 29 5.93 -17.06 0.33
C THR A 29 6.33 -18.04 -0.78
N ILE A 30 6.22 -17.62 -2.05
CA ILE A 30 6.56 -18.45 -3.21
C ILE A 30 8.02 -18.32 -3.66
N GLY A 31 8.81 -17.45 -3.01
CA GLY A 31 10.21 -17.20 -3.35
C GLY A 31 10.42 -16.32 -4.60
N ASP A 32 9.41 -15.55 -5.00
CA ASP A 32 9.54 -14.59 -6.11
C ASP A 32 10.22 -13.30 -5.64
N HIS A 33 11.55 -13.30 -5.71
CA HIS A 33 12.36 -12.16 -5.30
C HIS A 33 12.17 -10.92 -6.20
N HIS A 34 11.84 -11.12 -7.48
CA HIS A 34 11.61 -10.02 -8.41
C HIS A 34 10.33 -9.28 -8.03
N GLU A 35 9.25 -10.01 -7.82
CA GLU A 35 7.97 -9.44 -7.40
C GLU A 35 8.03 -8.84 -5.99
N TYR A 36 8.77 -9.47 -5.08
CA TYR A 36 9.03 -8.90 -3.76
C TYR A 36 9.72 -7.53 -3.84
N ARG A 37 10.74 -7.39 -4.70
CA ARG A 37 11.42 -6.11 -4.90
C ARG A 37 10.50 -5.07 -5.55
N ARG A 38 9.80 -5.44 -6.62
CA ARG A 38 8.83 -4.56 -7.31
C ARG A 38 7.78 -4.00 -6.37
N THR A 39 7.18 -4.87 -5.55
CA THR A 39 6.16 -4.45 -4.57
C THR A 39 6.74 -3.57 -3.47
N THR A 40 7.98 -3.80 -3.05
CA THR A 40 8.69 -2.93 -2.10
C THR A 40 8.89 -1.52 -2.66
N ASP A 41 9.36 -1.40 -3.91
CA ASP A 41 9.58 -0.10 -4.55
C ASP A 41 8.26 0.69 -4.67
N ILE A 42 7.14 0.01 -4.97
CA ILE A 42 5.82 0.64 -5.05
C ILE A 42 5.30 1.08 -3.68
N ILE A 43 5.50 0.26 -2.64
CA ILE A 43 5.12 0.63 -1.25
C ILE A 43 5.90 1.87 -0.80
N ASP A 44 7.19 1.96 -1.11
CA ASP A 44 8.03 3.12 -0.80
C ASP A 44 7.57 4.38 -1.54
N GLN A 45 7.20 4.24 -2.82
CA GLN A 45 6.63 5.33 -3.61
C GLN A 45 5.32 5.84 -3.01
N LEU A 46 4.35 4.95 -2.74
CA LEU A 46 3.05 5.33 -2.15
C LEU A 46 3.22 5.99 -0.77
N THR A 47 4.19 5.52 0.00
CA THR A 47 4.53 6.10 1.31
C THR A 47 5.15 7.49 1.17
N THR A 48 5.97 7.71 0.14
CA THR A 48 6.57 9.01 -0.16
C THR A 48 5.51 10.01 -0.65
N GLU A 49 4.55 9.56 -1.46
CA GLU A 49 3.50 10.41 -2.05
C GLU A 49 2.40 10.80 -1.04
N HIS A 50 1.93 9.85 -0.23
CA HIS A 50 0.78 10.08 0.66
C HIS A 50 1.13 10.06 2.17
N GLY A 51 2.41 9.81 2.50
CA GLY A 51 2.92 9.77 3.87
C GLY A 51 2.74 8.43 4.58
N MET A 52 3.47 8.27 5.70
CA MET A 52 3.47 7.06 6.53
C MET A 52 2.11 6.69 7.12
N SER A 53 1.15 7.63 7.19
CA SER A 53 -0.20 7.34 7.68
C SER A 53 -0.92 6.34 6.81
N VAL A 54 -0.73 6.36 5.48
CA VAL A 54 -1.36 5.40 4.56
C VAL A 54 -0.86 3.99 4.80
N LEU A 55 0.44 3.82 5.09
CA LEU A 55 1.02 2.54 5.45
C LEU A 55 0.46 2.02 6.78
N HIS A 56 0.34 2.90 7.79
CA HIS A 56 -0.27 2.55 9.07
C HIS A 56 -1.74 2.12 8.93
N ASP A 57 -2.54 2.89 8.18
CA ASP A 57 -3.95 2.62 7.91
C ASP A 57 -4.11 1.29 7.15
N ALA A 58 -3.23 1.00 6.18
CA ALA A 58 -3.23 -0.25 5.43
C ALA A 58 -2.95 -1.48 6.31
N TYR A 59 -1.99 -1.39 7.24
CA TYR A 59 -1.76 -2.47 8.21
C TYR A 59 -2.94 -2.68 9.17
N GLY A 60 -3.69 -1.63 9.49
CA GLY A 60 -4.95 -1.73 10.23
C GLY A 60 -6.02 -2.51 9.46
N GLY A 61 -6.18 -2.21 8.17
CA GLY A 61 -7.15 -2.89 7.28
C GLY A 61 -6.76 -4.32 6.87
N CYS A 62 -5.48 -4.70 6.93
CA CYS A 62 -5.03 -6.09 6.76
C CYS A 62 -5.39 -6.99 7.97
N ARG A 63 -5.91 -6.43 9.06
CA ARG A 63 -6.13 -7.11 10.35
C ARG A 63 -7.60 -7.40 10.67
N GLU A 64 -8.52 -6.95 9.81
CA GLU A 64 -9.97 -7.25 9.85
C GLU A 64 -10.28 -8.51 9.05
#